data_AF-A0A965VYT5-F1
#
_entry.id   AF-A0A965VYT5-F1
#
_cell.length_a   1.000
_cell.length_b   1.000
_cell.length_c   1.000
_cell.angle_alpha   90.00
_cell.angle_beta   90.00
_cell.angle_gamma   90.00
#
_symmetry.space_group_name_H-M   'P 1'
#
loop_
_entity.id
_entity.type
_entity.pdbx_description
1 polymer ?
#
loop_
_entity_poly.entity_id
_entity_poly.type
_entity_poly.pdbx_seq_one_letter_code
_entity_poly.pdbx_strand_id
1 'polypeptide(L)'
;MEYGVFLHHILKNLHYVSDFTSLAAQLQNGSLAQSPFATQALQQLTALFKNPDFAHYYSKPFRVLNERDIMGADDRIRRPDRIVTDGKNWFVMDFKTGSERFEHHREQLRDYMDVLHSFGFIAPKGILVYTETCELIYL
;
A
#
# COMPACT_ATOMS: atom_id res chain seq x y z
N MET A 1 19.96 -2.40 4.56
CA MET A 1 18.53 -2.20 4.25
C MET A 1 18.01 -1.18 5.23
N GLU A 2 17.34 -0.14 4.76
CA GLU A 2 16.72 0.89 5.62
C GLU A 2 15.34 0.42 6.09
N TYR A 3 14.87 0.96 7.21
CA TYR A 3 13.57 0.58 7.80
C TYR A 3 12.40 0.80 6.84
N GLY A 4 12.36 1.94 6.15
CA GLY A 4 11.30 2.27 5.20
C GLY A 4 11.18 1.24 4.07
N VAL A 5 12.31 0.84 3.49
CA VAL A 5 12.35 -0.19 2.45
C VAL A 5 11.83 -1.54 2.96
N PHE A 6 12.19 -1.92 4.20
CA PHE A 6 11.70 -3.16 4.82
C PHE A 6 10.18 -3.14 5.02
N LEU A 7 9.65 -2.05 5.56
CA LEU A 7 8.21 -1.90 5.81
C LEU A 7 7.41 -1.86 4.50
N HIS A 8 7.89 -1.10 3.50
CA HIS A 8 7.30 -1.03 2.17
C HIS A 8 7.23 -2.42 1.52
N HIS A 9 8.33 -3.18 1.58
CA HIS A 9 8.38 -4.55 1.08
C HIS A 9 7.37 -5.47 1.75
N ILE A 10 7.14 -5.32 3.05
CA ILE A 10 6.11 -6.11 3.74
C ILE A 10 4.70 -5.73 3.25
N LEU A 11 4.38 -4.44 3.21
CA LEU A 11 3.04 -3.94 2.89
C LEU A 11 2.60 -4.31 1.47
N LYS A 12 3.51 -4.26 0.50
CA LYS A 12 3.24 -4.63 -0.90
C LYS A 12 3.12 -6.14 -1.14
N ASN A 13 3.53 -6.99 -0.19
CA ASN A 13 3.37 -8.43 -0.29
C ASN A 13 2.15 -8.98 0.47
N LEU A 14 1.60 -8.20 1.41
CA LEU A 14 0.36 -8.55 2.10
C LEU A 14 -0.84 -8.41 1.15
N HIS A 15 -1.69 -9.43 1.05
CA HIS A 15 -2.95 -9.34 0.30
C HIS A 15 -4.12 -8.98 1.21
N TYR A 16 -4.25 -9.65 2.36
CA TYR A 16 -5.39 -9.49 3.25
C TYR A 16 -5.01 -9.31 4.71
N VAL A 17 -5.95 -8.82 5.53
CA VAL A 17 -5.80 -8.72 7.00
C VAL A 17 -5.48 -10.09 7.63
N SER A 18 -6.01 -11.18 7.08
CA SER A 18 -5.66 -12.54 7.55
C SER A 18 -4.18 -12.86 7.40
N ASP A 19 -3.51 -12.27 6.40
CA ASP A 19 -2.08 -12.49 6.15
C ASP A 19 -1.24 -11.74 7.18
N PHE A 20 -1.76 -10.64 7.74
CA PHE A 20 -1.11 -9.92 8.83
C PHE A 20 -0.95 -10.80 10.07
N THR A 21 -1.92 -11.65 10.41
CA THR A 21 -1.80 -12.58 11.55
C THR A 21 -0.60 -13.52 11.38
N SER A 22 -0.46 -14.14 10.22
CA SER A 22 0.67 -15.03 9.92
C SER A 22 2.01 -14.26 9.88
N LEU A 23 2.01 -13.07 9.29
CA LEU A 23 3.19 -12.21 9.24
C LEU A 23 3.62 -11.75 10.63
N ALA A 24 2.67 -11.40 11.51
CA ALA A 24 2.95 -10.98 12.87
C ALA A 24 3.69 -12.08 13.64
N ALA A 25 3.27 -13.33 13.47
CA ALA A 25 4.01 -14.48 14.00
C ALA A 25 5.41 -14.59 13.38
N GLN A 26 5.56 -14.43 12.06
CA GLN A 26 6.89 -14.46 11.43
C GLN A 26 7.84 -13.39 11.96
N LEU A 27 7.34 -12.19 12.26
CA LEU A 27 8.11 -11.09 12.85
C LEU A 27 8.43 -11.29 14.34
N GLN A 28 7.57 -11.98 15.09
CA GLN A 28 7.81 -12.22 16.52
C GLN A 28 8.75 -13.39 16.78
N ASN A 29 8.53 -14.52 16.10
CA ASN A 29 9.18 -15.79 16.43
C ASN A 29 9.43 -16.70 15.22
N GLY A 30 9.22 -16.21 13.99
CA GLY A 30 9.50 -16.95 12.76
C GLY A 30 10.76 -16.48 12.02
N SER A 31 10.76 -16.64 10.69
CA SER A 31 11.92 -16.39 9.84
C SER A 31 12.34 -14.92 9.79
N LEU A 32 11.41 -13.99 10.07
CA LEU A 32 11.68 -12.55 10.05
C LEU A 32 12.10 -12.00 11.41
N ALA A 33 12.03 -12.79 12.49
CA ALA A 33 12.31 -12.34 13.86
C ALA A 33 13.76 -11.90 14.09
N GLN A 34 14.70 -12.39 13.26
CA GLN A 34 16.12 -12.00 13.34
C GLN A 34 16.41 -10.65 12.66
N SER A 35 15.43 -10.06 11.97
CA SER A 35 15.59 -8.72 11.39
C SER A 35 15.71 -7.68 12.50
N PRO A 36 16.68 -6.73 12.43
CA PRO A 36 16.76 -5.63 13.39
C PRO A 36 15.51 -4.74 13.38
N PHE A 37 14.69 -4.81 12.33
CA PHE A 37 13.46 -4.05 12.17
C PHE A 37 12.20 -4.81 12.61
N ALA A 38 12.30 -6.07 13.03
CA ALA A 38 11.14 -6.93 13.25
C ALA A 38 10.16 -6.35 14.28
N THR A 39 10.66 -5.97 15.45
CA THR A 39 9.85 -5.38 16.53
C THR A 39 9.20 -4.06 16.10
N GLN A 40 9.98 -3.17 15.47
CA GLN A 40 9.48 -1.88 15.01
C GLN A 40 8.41 -2.04 13.92
N ALA A 41 8.65 -2.90 12.94
CA ALA A 41 7.70 -3.17 11.86
C ALA A 41 6.42 -3.77 12.41
N LEU A 42 6.49 -4.72 13.34
CA LEU A 42 5.32 -5.30 13.98
C LEU A 42 4.49 -4.23 14.71
N GLN A 43 5.13 -3.34 15.46
CA GLN A 43 4.44 -2.25 16.16
C GLN A 43 3.74 -1.32 15.15
N GLN A 44 4.44 -0.90 14.09
CA GLN A 44 3.89 0.01 13.09
C GLN A 44 2.74 -0.61 12.30
N LEU A 45 2.90 -1.86 11.84
CA LEU A 45 1.86 -2.59 11.13
C LEU A 45 0.65 -2.81 12.03
N THR A 46 0.86 -3.15 13.30
CA THR A 46 -0.24 -3.27 14.27
C THR A 46 -1.00 -1.95 14.42
N ALA A 47 -0.30 -0.81 14.46
CA ALA A 47 -0.94 0.50 14.51
C ALA A 47 -1.74 0.80 13.24
N LEU A 48 -1.18 0.53 12.06
CA LEU A 48 -1.85 0.70 10.77
C LEU A 48 -3.11 -0.17 10.67
N PHE A 49 -3.01 -1.47 10.96
CA PHE A 49 -4.16 -2.39 10.90
C PHE A 49 -5.21 -2.17 11.98
N LYS A 50 -4.91 -1.38 13.03
CA LYS A 50 -5.92 -0.89 13.97
C LYS A 50 -6.73 0.28 13.41
N ASN A 51 -6.21 1.01 12.42
CA ASN A 51 -6.99 2.02 11.72
C ASN A 51 -8.02 1.30 10.80
N PRO A 52 -9.33 1.45 11.05
CA PRO A 52 -10.36 0.74 10.28
C PRO A 52 -10.37 1.14 8.80
N ASP A 53 -10.01 2.39 8.48
CA ASP A 53 -9.96 2.87 7.10
C ASP A 53 -8.83 2.20 6.31
N PHE A 54 -7.68 1.99 6.96
CA PHE A 54 -6.58 1.23 6.36
C PHE A 54 -6.93 -0.26 6.22
N ALA A 55 -7.43 -0.87 7.30
CA ALA A 55 -7.79 -2.28 7.31
C ALA A 55 -8.88 -2.64 6.29
N HIS A 56 -9.79 -1.70 6.01
CA HIS A 56 -10.84 -1.85 5.00
C HIS A 56 -10.28 -2.31 3.64
N TYR A 57 -9.20 -1.67 3.15
CA TYR A 57 -8.58 -1.98 1.86
C TYR A 57 -7.77 -3.30 1.84
N TYR A 58 -7.66 -3.98 2.98
CA TYR A 58 -7.07 -5.32 3.10
C TYR A 58 -8.13 -6.39 3.40
N SER A 59 -9.41 -6.09 3.22
CA SER A 59 -10.51 -7.03 3.49
C SER A 59 -11.02 -7.73 2.21
N LYS A 60 -11.56 -8.94 2.35
CA LYS A 60 -12.33 -9.61 1.29
C LYS A 60 -13.75 -9.04 1.36
N PRO A 61 -14.09 -8.06 0.52
CA PRO A 61 -14.37 -8.43 -0.87
C PRO A 61 -13.40 -7.82 -1.89
N PHE A 62 -12.37 -7.09 -1.47
CA PHE A 62 -11.44 -6.50 -2.41
C PHE A 62 -10.63 -7.56 -3.15
N ARG A 63 -10.61 -7.46 -4.47
CA ARG A 63 -9.57 -8.06 -5.29
C ARG A 63 -8.34 -7.15 -5.23
N VAL A 64 -7.18 -7.76 -4.97
CA VAL A 64 -5.92 -7.06 -4.75
C VAL A 64 -4.98 -7.32 -5.92
N LEU A 65 -4.32 -6.26 -6.40
CA LEU A 65 -3.31 -6.27 -7.44
C LEU A 65 -2.10 -5.49 -6.93
N ASN A 66 -1.20 -6.16 -6.21
CA ASN A 66 0.04 -5.55 -5.71
C ASN A 66 1.10 -5.52 -6.81
N GLU A 67 1.94 -4.48 -6.80
CA GLU A 67 3.14 -4.34 -7.66
C GLU A 67 2.85 -4.58 -9.16
N ARG A 68 1.64 -4.21 -9.62
CA ARG A 68 1.20 -4.46 -10.98
C ARG A 68 1.65 -3.33 -11.89
N ASP A 69 2.45 -3.65 -12.90
CA ASP A 69 2.81 -2.69 -13.94
C ASP A 69 1.58 -2.22 -14.71
N ILE A 70 1.47 -0.91 -14.85
CA ILE A 70 0.49 -0.22 -15.69
C ILE A 70 1.26 0.66 -16.69
N MET A 71 0.92 0.56 -17.97
CA MET A 71 1.60 1.29 -19.05
C MET A 71 0.70 2.41 -19.55
N GLY A 72 1.14 3.66 -19.38
CA GLY A 72 0.40 4.82 -19.86
C GLY A 72 0.47 4.98 -21.38
N ALA A 73 -0.33 5.90 -21.92
CA ALA A 73 -0.31 6.26 -23.34
C ALA A 73 1.00 6.94 -23.80
N ASP A 74 1.84 7.36 -22.85
CA ASP A 74 3.18 7.91 -23.05
C ASP A 74 4.27 6.82 -23.10
N ASP A 75 3.88 5.56 -23.21
CA ASP A 75 4.74 4.36 -23.19
C ASP A 75 5.56 4.20 -21.89
N ARG A 76 5.24 4.96 -20.83
CA ARG A 76 5.93 4.84 -19.54
C ARG A 76 5.23 3.82 -18.66
N ILE A 77 6.03 2.91 -18.11
CA ILE A 77 5.59 1.93 -17.12
C ILE A 77 5.58 2.59 -15.73
N ARG A 78 4.47 2.44 -15.04
CA ARG A 78 4.26 2.82 -13.64
C ARG A 78 3.95 1.56 -12.85
N ARG A 79 4.37 1.53 -11.60
CA ARG A 79 4.09 0.43 -10.67
C ARG A 79 3.58 1.01 -9.36
N PRO A 80 2.26 1.16 -9.18
CA PRO A 80 1.72 1.47 -7.86
C PRO A 80 1.97 0.30 -6.91
N ASP A 81 2.10 0.61 -5.62
CA ASP A 81 2.31 -0.41 -4.58
C ASP A 81 1.14 -1.38 -4.51
N ARG A 82 -0.09 -0.85 -4.57
CA ARG A 82 -1.31 -1.63 -4.44
C ARG A 82 -2.46 -1.01 -5.21
N ILE A 83 -3.16 -1.83 -5.99
CA ILE A 83 -4.49 -1.51 -6.52
C ILE A 83 -5.51 -2.47 -5.91
N VAL A 84 -6.63 -1.95 -5.43
CA VAL A 84 -7.75 -2.77 -4.92
C VAL A 84 -9.06 -2.39 -5.59
N THR A 85 -9.94 -3.38 -5.78
CA THR A 85 -11.28 -3.17 -6.36
C THR A 85 -12.32 -4.07 -5.73
N ASP A 86 -13.52 -3.54 -5.50
CA ASP A 86 -14.71 -4.29 -5.11
C ASP A 86 -15.55 -4.76 -6.32
N GLY A 87 -15.01 -4.59 -7.53
CA GLY A 87 -15.68 -4.86 -8.81
C GLY A 87 -16.42 -3.65 -9.39
N LYS A 88 -16.68 -2.61 -8.61
CA LYS A 88 -17.31 -1.35 -9.06
C LYS A 88 -16.36 -0.17 -8.96
N ASN A 89 -15.69 -0.05 -7.82
CA ASN A 89 -14.76 1.01 -7.49
C ASN A 89 -13.33 0.50 -7.60
N TRP A 90 -12.42 1.38 -8.03
CA TRP A 90 -10.99 1.11 -8.11
C TRP A 90 -10.25 2.10 -7.22
N PHE A 91 -9.34 1.58 -6.40
CA PHE A 91 -8.53 2.37 -5.49
C PHE A 91 -7.07 2.04 -5.76
N VAL A 92 -6.27 3.06 -6.01
CA VAL A 92 -4.81 2.95 -6.09
C VAL A 92 -4.21 3.52 -4.81
N MET A 93 -3.31 2.76 -4.20
CA MET A 93 -2.68 3.09 -2.93
C MET A 93 -1.17 3.13 -3.10
N ASP A 94 -0.55 4.10 -2.44
CA ASP A 94 0.91 4.26 -2.43
C ASP A 94 1.40 4.54 -0.99
N PHE A 95 2.39 3.77 -0.54
CA PHE A 95 2.89 3.80 0.83
C PHE A 95 4.10 4.72 0.95
N LYS A 96 4.00 5.73 1.82
CA LYS A 96 5.06 6.69 2.08
C LYS A 96 5.69 6.42 3.43
N THR A 97 6.97 6.08 3.41
CA THR A 97 7.83 5.96 4.60
C THR A 97 8.61 7.26 4.75
N GLY A 98 8.43 7.96 5.87
CA GLY A 98 8.89 9.34 6.08
C GLY A 98 7.84 10.41 5.72
N SER A 99 8.08 11.65 6.15
CA SER A 99 7.12 12.77 6.12
C SER A 99 7.39 13.84 5.05
N GLU A 100 8.49 13.72 4.31
CA GLU A 100 8.92 14.77 3.37
C GLU A 100 8.40 14.50 1.94
N ARG A 101 8.00 15.56 1.21
CA ARG A 101 7.61 15.58 -0.23
C ARG A 101 6.15 15.29 -0.59
N PHE A 102 5.21 15.85 0.18
CA PHE A 102 3.77 15.73 -0.05
C PHE A 102 3.28 15.97 -1.48
N GLU A 103 3.65 17.09 -2.12
CA GLU A 103 3.08 17.43 -3.44
C GLU A 103 3.51 16.46 -4.53
N HIS A 104 4.77 16.03 -4.52
CA HIS A 104 5.27 15.03 -5.47
C HIS A 104 4.55 13.68 -5.31
N HIS A 105 4.19 13.32 -4.08
CA HIS A 105 3.41 12.11 -3.82
C HIS A 105 2.00 12.21 -4.43
N ARG A 106 1.38 13.40 -4.36
CA ARG A 106 0.06 13.64 -4.99
C ARG A 106 0.14 13.57 -6.50
N GLU A 107 1.15 14.17 -7.11
CA GLU A 107 1.38 14.13 -8.56
C GLU A 107 1.54 12.69 -9.05
N GLN A 108 2.38 11.89 -8.36
CA GLN A 108 2.57 10.49 -8.69
C GLN A 108 1.27 9.68 -8.58
N LEU A 109 0.49 9.90 -7.52
CA LEU A 109 -0.77 9.19 -7.33
C LEU A 109 -1.82 9.58 -8.39
N ARG A 110 -1.89 10.87 -8.76
CA ARG A 110 -2.72 11.35 -9.87
C ARG A 110 -2.32 10.71 -11.20
N ASP A 111 -1.02 10.63 -11.46
CA ASP A 111 -0.50 9.97 -12.66
C ASP A 111 -0.92 8.49 -12.73
N TYR A 112 -0.94 7.76 -11.61
CA TYR A 112 -1.52 6.42 -11.57
C TYR A 112 -3.03 6.40 -11.87
N MET A 113 -3.78 7.34 -11.28
CA MET A 113 -5.23 7.47 -11.50
C MET A 113 -5.53 7.77 -12.97
N ASP A 114 -4.76 8.64 -13.62
CA ASP A 114 -4.92 9.01 -15.03
C ASP A 114 -4.67 7.81 -15.95
N VAL A 115 -3.64 7.00 -15.66
CA VAL A 115 -3.39 5.77 -16.42
C VAL A 115 -4.53 4.77 -16.25
N LEU A 116 -5.02 4.56 -15.02
CA LEU A 116 -6.18 3.69 -14.79
C LEU A 116 -7.43 4.21 -15.51
N HIS A 117 -7.67 5.52 -15.48
CA HIS A 117 -8.76 6.14 -16.21
C HIS A 117 -8.65 5.93 -17.72
N SER A 118 -7.43 5.98 -18.28
CA SER A 118 -7.18 5.73 -19.70
C SER A 118 -7.50 4.29 -20.14
N PHE A 119 -7.45 3.32 -19.21
CA PHE A 119 -7.87 1.94 -19.44
C PHE A 119 -9.40 1.73 -19.35
N GLY A 120 -10.17 2.80 -19.10
CA GLY A 120 -11.62 2.74 -18.98
C GLY A 120 -12.12 2.45 -17.55
N PHE A 121 -11.25 2.49 -16.54
CA PHE A 121 -11.69 2.44 -15.15
C PHE A 121 -12.34 3.76 -14.76
N ILE A 122 -13.61 3.73 -14.39
CA ILE A 122 -14.40 4.95 -14.12
C ILE A 122 -14.02 5.48 -12.73
N ALA A 123 -13.58 6.75 -12.68
CA ALA A 123 -13.28 7.49 -11.45
C ALA A 123 -12.42 6.71 -10.43
N PRO A 124 -11.18 6.29 -10.80
CA PRO A 124 -10.28 5.66 -9.85
C PRO A 124 -9.97 6.64 -8.71
N LYS A 125 -9.89 6.12 -7.48
CA LYS A 125 -9.62 6.90 -6.26
C LYS A 125 -8.18 6.68 -5.82
N GLY A 126 -7.50 7.74 -5.43
CA GLY A 126 -6.13 7.67 -4.93
C GLY A 126 -6.08 7.67 -3.41
N ILE A 127 -5.16 6.91 -2.83
CA ILE A 127 -4.90 6.91 -1.39
C ILE A 127 -3.39 6.95 -1.13
N LEU A 128 -2.90 8.04 -0.53
CA LEU A 128 -1.57 8.05 0.06
C LEU A 128 -1.66 7.54 1.49
N VAL A 129 -0.77 6.63 1.85
CA VAL A 129 -0.70 6.08 3.21
C VAL A 129 0.65 6.44 3.81
N TYR A 130 0.64 7.33 4.79
CA TYR A 130 1.83 7.70 5.55
C TYR A 130 2.01 6.72 6.70
N THR A 131 2.97 5.81 6.54
CA THR A 131 3.04 4.64 7.41
C THR A 131 3.40 5.01 8.84
N GLU A 132 4.21 6.05 9.06
CA GLU A 132 4.66 6.51 10.39
C GLU A 132 3.54 7.16 11.20
N THR A 133 2.78 8.06 10.57
CA THR A 133 1.66 8.79 11.20
C THR A 133 0.35 8.01 11.17
N CYS A 134 0.29 6.90 10.42
CA CYS A 134 -0.93 6.14 10.15
C CYS A 134 -2.04 6.99 9.48
N GLU A 135 -1.63 8.03 8.75
CA GLU A 135 -2.54 8.95 8.05
C GLU A 135 -2.84 8.46 6.63
N LEU A 136 -4.12 8.57 6.25
CA LEU A 136 -4.61 8.25 4.92
C LEU A 136 -5.11 9.52 4.26
N ILE A 137 -4.63 9.80 3.04
CA ILE A 137 -4.99 11.00 2.29
C ILE A 137 -5.60 10.59 0.97
N TYR A 138 -6.85 10.99 0.78
CA TYR A 138 -7.67 10.62 -0.36
C TYR A 138 -7.59 11.68 -1.46
N LEU A 139 -7.40 11.23 -2.70
CA LEU A 139 -7.40 12.05 -3.92
C LEU A 139 -8.49 11.59 -4.88
#